data_AF-A0A3Z1TWU6-F1
#
_entry.id   AF-A0A3Z1TWU6-F1
#
_cell.length_a   1.000
_cell.length_b   1.000
_cell.length_c   1.000
_cell.angle_alpha   90.00
_cell.angle_beta   90.00
_cell.angle_gamma   90.00
#
_symmetry.space_group_name_H-M   'P 1'
#
loop_
_entity.id
_entity.type
_entity.pdbx_description
1 polymer ?
#
loop_
_entity_poly.entity_id
_entity_poly.type
_entity_poly.pdbx_seq_one_letter_code
_entity_poly.pdbx_strand_id
1 'polypeptide(L)'
;MSNLATVTHLRPSQRPVERRVAEVEDGYTRLANALYEELIGADLTKNQSKVAHAICRKTYGYGKKMDRISDSQLAQITRLPRQKVNKAKNELIAMKVILREGQQIGPNKNIEEWQIEGCHYSGDNVTTLVTKSVTKTVTALSPKQGHTKETITKEKRNNKNTMSESVRTECEKSSGRHEETDKAFEEIFWCAGMRKAGKKNAASAFRTQFREWRKTTRGTAIEFATMLAEDIACRNGKQFGFDRLLPSSYLNGQRWNDEKPETIQPQSKPSSAITVSKTGYVFFDR
;
A
#
# COMPACT_ATOMS: atom_id res chain seq x y z
N MET A 1 50.47 46.33 -28.46
CA MET A 1 50.64 45.26 -27.45
C MET A 1 49.45 44.33 -27.56
N SER A 2 49.63 43.13 -28.12
CA SER A 2 48.56 42.17 -28.38
C SER A 2 48.35 41.27 -27.16
N ASN A 3 47.22 41.41 -26.48
CA ASN A 3 46.83 40.54 -25.38
C ASN A 3 46.36 39.18 -25.95
N LEU A 4 47.19 38.15 -25.82
CA LEU A 4 46.86 36.79 -26.21
C LEU A 4 46.15 36.08 -25.04
N ALA A 5 44.82 36.07 -25.03
CA ALA A 5 44.07 35.26 -24.08
C ALA A 5 44.17 33.78 -24.49
N THR A 6 44.94 32.99 -23.73
CA THR A 6 45.05 31.55 -23.95
C THR A 6 43.81 30.87 -23.39
N VAL A 7 42.91 30.43 -24.26
CA VAL A 7 41.71 29.65 -23.88
C VAL A 7 42.12 28.20 -23.64
N THR A 8 42.30 27.81 -22.38
CA THR A 8 42.52 26.41 -22.00
C THR A 8 41.19 25.66 -22.02
N HIS A 9 40.99 24.81 -23.03
CA HIS A 9 39.87 23.88 -23.08
C HIS A 9 40.05 22.79 -22.00
N LEU A 10 39.41 22.99 -20.84
CA LEU A 10 39.28 21.96 -19.80
C LEU A 10 38.34 20.84 -20.31
N ARG A 11 38.90 19.86 -21.02
CA ARG A 11 38.18 18.62 -21.35
C ARG A 11 38.06 17.79 -20.06
N PRO A 12 36.85 17.47 -19.57
CA PRO A 12 36.72 16.63 -18.39
C PRO A 12 37.35 15.26 -18.66
N SER A 13 38.20 14.82 -17.73
CA SER A 13 38.78 13.47 -17.72
C SER A 13 37.64 12.45 -17.72
N GLN A 14 37.37 11.85 -18.89
CA GLN A 14 36.44 10.73 -18.98
C GLN A 14 37.14 9.51 -18.42
N ARG A 15 36.83 9.18 -17.15
CA ARG A 15 37.26 7.91 -16.56
C ARG A 15 36.56 6.79 -17.33
N PRO A 16 37.27 5.76 -17.80
CA PRO A 16 36.65 4.61 -18.45
C PRO A 16 35.66 3.99 -17.46
N VAL A 17 34.38 3.95 -17.83
CA VAL A 17 33.36 3.23 -17.09
C VAL A 17 33.63 1.75 -17.32
N GLU A 18 34.28 1.09 -16.37
CA GLU A 18 34.52 -0.35 -16.44
C GLU A 18 33.19 -1.07 -16.69
N ARG A 19 33.12 -1.77 -17.83
CA ARG A 19 31.95 -2.54 -18.23
C ARG A 19 31.84 -3.75 -17.29
N ARG A 20 31.00 -3.63 -16.25
CA ARG A 20 30.67 -4.77 -15.37
C ARG A 20 29.84 -5.79 -16.15
N VAL A 21 30.49 -6.83 -16.65
CA VAL A 21 29.84 -8.02 -17.19
C VAL A 21 29.65 -9.00 -16.02
N ALA A 22 28.49 -9.64 -15.93
CA ALA A 22 28.29 -10.68 -14.93
C ALA A 22 28.97 -11.96 -15.42
N GLU A 23 30.07 -12.33 -14.79
CA GLU A 23 30.80 -13.56 -15.09
C GLU A 23 30.30 -14.70 -14.20
N VAL A 24 30.35 -15.94 -14.69
CA VAL A 24 29.92 -17.11 -13.90
C VAL A 24 30.85 -17.33 -12.69
N GLU A 25 32.09 -16.86 -12.80
CA GLU A 25 33.12 -16.86 -11.74
C GLU A 25 32.71 -16.01 -10.52
N ASP A 26 31.84 -15.00 -10.69
CA ASP A 26 31.28 -14.21 -9.58
C ASP A 26 30.26 -15.01 -8.74
N GLY A 27 30.01 -16.27 -9.12
CA GLY A 27 29.14 -17.21 -8.44
C GLY A 27 27.68 -17.13 -8.87
N TYR A 28 26.93 -18.18 -8.55
CA TYR A 28 25.53 -18.34 -8.94
C TYR A 28 24.65 -18.76 -7.77
N THR A 29 23.35 -18.47 -7.88
CA THR A 29 22.35 -18.90 -6.89
C THR A 29 21.76 -20.21 -7.33
N ARG A 30 21.99 -21.28 -6.57
CA ARG A 30 21.41 -22.61 -6.84
C ARG A 30 19.96 -22.64 -6.36
N LEU A 31 19.01 -22.51 -7.28
CA LEU A 31 17.58 -22.62 -7.00
C LEU A 31 16.99 -23.77 -7.81
N ALA A 32 16.07 -24.53 -7.22
CA ALA A 32 15.35 -25.54 -7.97
C ALA A 32 14.48 -24.84 -9.03
N ASN A 33 14.57 -25.28 -10.29
CA ASN A 33 13.83 -24.67 -11.40
C ASN A 33 12.34 -24.56 -11.09
N ALA A 34 11.72 -25.63 -10.58
CA ALA A 34 10.32 -25.63 -10.17
C ALA A 34 9.98 -24.51 -9.18
N LEU A 35 10.80 -24.30 -8.13
CA LEU A 35 10.57 -23.23 -7.17
C LEU A 35 10.75 -21.85 -7.80
N TYR A 36 11.69 -21.71 -8.73
CA TYR A 36 11.94 -20.44 -9.40
C TYR A 36 10.86 -20.10 -10.43
N GLU A 37 10.39 -21.08 -11.19
CA GLU A 37 9.29 -20.96 -12.15
C GLU A 37 8.01 -20.53 -11.43
N GLU A 38 7.68 -21.16 -10.30
CA GLU A 38 6.54 -20.77 -9.48
C GLU A 38 6.69 -19.36 -8.90
N LEU A 39 7.91 -18.99 -8.49
CA LEU A 39 8.19 -17.63 -8.03
C LEU A 39 8.04 -16.58 -9.15
N ILE A 40 8.30 -16.95 -10.40
CA ILE A 40 8.12 -16.10 -11.58
C ILE A 40 6.64 -16.02 -11.98
N GLY A 41 5.93 -17.16 -11.96
CA GLY A 41 4.51 -17.26 -12.33
C GLY A 41 3.56 -16.71 -11.26
N ALA A 42 4.00 -16.61 -10.02
CA ALA A 42 3.24 -16.05 -8.92
C ALA A 42 2.87 -14.57 -9.17
N ASP A 43 1.61 -14.22 -8.91
CA ASP A 43 1.07 -12.85 -9.02
C ASP A 43 1.51 -11.96 -7.84
N LEU A 44 2.82 -11.83 -7.69
CA LEU A 44 3.45 -10.97 -6.69
C LEU A 44 3.53 -9.53 -7.20
N THR A 45 3.30 -8.58 -6.31
CA THR A 45 3.58 -7.18 -6.63
C THR A 45 5.08 -7.00 -6.92
N LYS A 46 5.44 -6.00 -7.74
CA LYS A 46 6.84 -5.69 -8.07
C LYS A 46 7.77 -5.60 -6.85
N ASN A 47 7.27 -5.09 -5.72
CA ASN A 47 8.07 -4.99 -4.49
C ASN A 47 8.20 -6.36 -3.80
N GLN A 48 7.14 -7.16 -3.78
CA GLN A 48 7.17 -8.52 -3.25
C GLN A 48 8.13 -9.40 -4.06
N SER A 49 8.04 -9.43 -5.39
CA SER A 49 8.97 -10.22 -6.22
C SER A 49 10.43 -9.84 -5.97
N LYS A 50 10.73 -8.52 -5.89
CA LYS A 50 12.07 -8.04 -5.55
C LYS A 50 12.56 -8.56 -4.19
N VAL A 51 11.72 -8.48 -3.17
CA VAL A 51 12.05 -8.94 -1.82
C VAL A 51 12.22 -10.47 -1.78
N ALA A 52 11.36 -11.22 -2.47
CA ALA A 52 11.46 -12.67 -2.55
C ALA A 52 12.75 -13.13 -3.24
N HIS A 53 13.12 -12.52 -4.38
CA HIS A 53 14.39 -12.80 -5.04
C HIS A 53 15.60 -12.41 -4.16
N ALA A 54 15.52 -11.28 -3.45
CA ALA A 54 16.58 -10.88 -2.54
C ALA A 54 16.78 -11.88 -1.39
N ILE A 55 15.69 -12.43 -0.85
CA ILE A 55 15.73 -13.48 0.18
C ILE A 55 16.30 -14.77 -0.40
N CYS A 56 15.90 -15.18 -1.61
CA CYS A 56 16.50 -16.34 -2.29
C CYS A 56 18.02 -16.16 -2.50
N ARG A 57 18.46 -14.96 -2.92
CA ARG A 57 19.88 -14.65 -3.09
C ARG A 57 20.65 -14.67 -1.77
N LYS A 58 20.05 -14.24 -0.66
CA LYS A 58 20.66 -14.24 0.68
C LYS A 58 20.63 -15.59 1.39
N THR A 59 19.75 -16.49 0.98
CA THR A 59 19.65 -17.86 1.53
C THR A 59 20.39 -18.85 0.64
N TYR A 60 19.76 -19.29 -0.45
CA TYR A 60 20.33 -20.27 -1.37
C TYR A 60 21.58 -19.80 -2.08
N GLY A 61 21.74 -18.49 -2.28
CA GLY A 61 22.97 -17.91 -2.84
C GLY A 61 24.17 -18.00 -1.88
N TYR A 62 23.98 -18.46 -0.64
CA TYR A 62 25.02 -18.80 0.33
C TYR A 62 24.93 -20.29 0.75
N GLY A 63 24.16 -21.12 0.03
CA GLY A 63 23.99 -22.55 0.32
C GLY A 63 23.14 -22.86 1.55
N LYS A 64 22.33 -21.92 2.06
CA LYS A 64 21.49 -22.10 3.25
C LYS A 64 20.01 -22.13 2.88
N LYS A 65 19.21 -22.95 3.58
CA LYS A 65 17.73 -22.97 3.42
C LYS A 65 17.07 -21.74 4.04
N MET A 66 17.50 -21.37 5.24
CA MET A 66 17.00 -20.24 6.02
C MET A 66 18.20 -19.42 6.50
N ASP A 67 18.05 -18.10 6.60
CA ASP A 67 19.11 -17.23 7.14
C ASP A 67 18.54 -16.08 7.96
N ARG A 68 19.36 -15.51 8.84
CA ARG A 68 18.99 -14.34 9.64
C ARG A 68 19.27 -13.08 8.84
N ILE A 69 18.25 -12.59 8.13
CA ILE A 69 18.39 -11.45 7.23
C ILE A 69 17.66 -10.24 7.82
N SER A 70 18.37 -9.11 7.94
CA SER A 70 17.79 -7.84 8.40
C SER A 70 17.08 -7.09 7.26
N ASP A 71 16.06 -6.31 7.61
CA ASP A 71 15.34 -5.48 6.62
C ASP A 71 16.25 -4.43 5.95
N SER A 72 17.29 -3.98 6.64
CA SER A 72 18.29 -3.04 6.10
C SER A 72 19.10 -3.68 4.97
N GLN A 73 19.50 -4.95 5.12
CA GLN A 73 20.19 -5.70 4.07
C GLN A 73 19.29 -5.93 2.86
N LEU A 74 18.01 -6.27 3.09
CA LEU A 74 17.03 -6.42 2.01
C LEU A 74 16.76 -5.10 1.29
N ALA A 75 16.68 -3.98 2.02
CA ALA A 75 16.53 -2.64 1.45
C ALA A 75 17.70 -2.28 0.52
N GLN A 76 18.94 -2.60 0.92
CA GLN A 76 20.13 -2.38 0.10
C GLN A 76 20.09 -3.19 -1.21
N ILE A 77 19.76 -4.48 -1.14
CA ILE A 77 19.70 -5.36 -2.33
C ILE A 77 18.57 -4.95 -3.27
N THR A 78 17.37 -4.73 -2.73
CA THR A 78 16.17 -4.44 -3.53
C THR A 78 16.11 -2.99 -4.03
N ARG A 79 16.94 -2.11 -3.45
CA ARG A 79 16.93 -0.65 -3.64
C ARG A 79 15.55 -0.07 -3.34
N LEU A 80 14.93 -0.55 -2.26
CA LEU A 80 13.63 -0.09 -1.78
C LEU A 80 13.76 0.51 -0.37
N PRO A 81 12.94 1.52 -0.03
CA PRO A 81 12.85 2.00 1.34
C PRO A 81 12.47 0.87 2.31
N ARG A 82 13.07 0.87 3.50
CA ARG A 82 12.87 -0.17 4.53
C ARG A 82 11.40 -0.42 4.87
N GLN A 83 10.56 0.62 4.87
CA GLN A 83 9.12 0.50 5.08
C GLN A 83 8.42 -0.38 4.04
N LYS A 84 8.79 -0.22 2.75
CA LYS A 84 8.23 -1.03 1.66
C LYS A 84 8.71 -2.48 1.73
N VAL A 85 9.98 -2.68 2.10
CA VAL A 85 10.54 -4.02 2.32
C VAL A 85 9.83 -4.73 3.46
N ASN A 86 9.63 -4.06 4.60
CA ASN A 86 8.96 -4.65 5.75
C ASN A 86 7.51 -5.04 5.41
N LYS A 87 6.77 -4.15 4.75
CA LYS A 87 5.43 -4.43 4.24
C LYS A 87 5.42 -5.67 3.32
N ALA A 88 6.25 -5.66 2.27
CA ALA A 88 6.31 -6.76 1.30
C ALA A 88 6.75 -8.09 1.94
N LYS A 89 7.72 -8.06 2.88
CA LYS A 89 8.16 -9.24 3.62
C LYS A 89 7.03 -9.85 4.43
N ASN A 90 6.25 -9.04 5.15
CA ASN A 90 5.15 -9.55 5.97
C ASN A 90 4.01 -10.10 5.10
N GLU A 91 3.73 -9.46 3.95
CA GLU A 91 2.78 -9.98 2.96
C GLU A 91 3.25 -11.33 2.40
N LEU A 92 4.54 -11.49 2.06
CA LEU A 92 5.09 -12.76 1.58
C LEU A 92 5.04 -13.88 2.64
N ILE A 93 5.20 -13.53 3.91
CA ILE A 93 5.02 -14.48 5.03
C ILE A 93 3.53 -14.85 5.17
N ALA A 94 2.62 -13.89 5.04
CA ALA A 94 1.19 -14.14 5.09
C ALA A 94 0.72 -15.06 3.95
N MET A 95 1.25 -14.86 2.73
CA MET A 95 0.99 -15.71 1.57
C MET A 95 1.77 -17.04 1.60
N LYS A 96 2.54 -17.32 2.66
CA LYS A 96 3.38 -18.52 2.82
C LYS A 96 4.39 -18.78 1.68
N VAL A 97 4.69 -17.77 0.88
CA VAL A 97 5.78 -17.80 -0.12
C VAL A 97 7.13 -17.85 0.60
N ILE A 98 7.21 -17.25 1.78
CA ILE A 98 8.40 -17.22 2.63
C ILE A 98 8.02 -17.73 4.01
N LEU A 99 8.83 -18.66 4.53
CA LEU A 99 8.71 -19.16 5.88
C LEU A 99 9.56 -18.34 6.83
N ARG A 100 9.07 -18.19 8.05
CA ARG A 100 9.78 -17.59 9.16
C ARG A 100 9.88 -18.61 10.29
N GLU A 101 11.10 -19.00 10.62
CA GLU A 101 11.41 -19.87 11.76
C GLU A 101 12.20 -19.04 12.77
N GLY A 102 11.53 -18.59 13.83
CA GLY A 102 12.10 -17.68 14.82
C GLY A 102 12.59 -16.35 14.22
N GLN A 103 13.92 -16.15 14.20
CA GLN A 103 14.58 -14.98 13.60
C GLN A 103 15.12 -15.23 12.19
N GLN A 104 15.00 -16.46 11.68
CA GLN A 104 15.46 -16.82 10.33
C GLN A 104 14.30 -16.77 9.35
N ILE A 105 14.60 -16.39 8.12
CA ILE A 105 13.65 -16.35 7.01
C ILE A 105 14.23 -17.09 5.81
N GLY A 106 13.35 -17.70 5.02
CA GLY A 106 13.74 -18.35 3.78
C GLY A 106 12.55 -18.71 2.92
N PRO A 107 12.76 -18.95 1.63
CA PRO A 107 11.70 -19.29 0.69
C PRO A 107 11.05 -20.64 1.05
N ASN A 108 9.72 -20.72 0.93
CA ASN A 108 8.99 -21.95 1.15
C ASN A 108 9.21 -22.91 -0.03
N LYS A 109 9.58 -24.15 0.25
CA LYS A 109 9.78 -25.19 -0.77
C LYS A 109 8.48 -25.87 -1.19
N ASN A 110 7.48 -25.87 -0.31
CA ASN A 110 6.18 -26.48 -0.56
C ASN A 110 5.30 -25.45 -1.28
N ILE A 111 5.26 -25.52 -2.61
CA ILE A 111 4.50 -24.58 -3.45
C ILE A 111 3.00 -24.66 -3.18
N GLU A 112 2.48 -25.84 -2.88
CA GLU A 112 1.05 -26.07 -2.58
C GLU A 112 0.54 -25.28 -1.38
N GLU A 113 1.42 -24.91 -0.45
CA GLU A 113 1.06 -24.12 0.72
C GLU A 113 0.95 -22.62 0.42
N TRP A 114 1.35 -22.16 -0.78
CA TRP A 114 1.37 -20.75 -1.10
C TRP A 114 -0.05 -20.22 -1.27
N GLN A 115 -0.41 -19.26 -0.42
CA GLN A 115 -1.71 -18.62 -0.39
C GLN A 115 -1.62 -17.27 -1.09
N ILE A 116 -1.38 -17.30 -2.40
CA ILE A 116 -1.37 -16.09 -3.22
C ILE A 116 -2.83 -15.80 -3.59
N GLU A 117 -3.46 -14.87 -2.87
CA GLU A 117 -4.80 -14.37 -3.21
C GLU A 117 -4.73 -13.67 -4.57
N GLY A 118 -5.07 -14.41 -5.63
CA GLY A 118 -4.88 -13.98 -7.01
C GLY A 118 -4.92 -15.10 -8.04
N CYS A 119 -4.86 -16.37 -7.63
CA CYS A 119 -4.98 -17.51 -8.53
C CYS A 119 -6.40 -17.72 -9.08
N HIS A 120 -6.78 -16.85 -10.01
CA HIS A 120 -7.50 -17.27 -11.20
C HIS A 120 -6.60 -16.97 -12.40
N TYR A 121 -5.58 -17.82 -12.60
CA TYR A 121 -5.40 -18.35 -13.95
C TYR A 121 -6.57 -19.30 -14.23
N SER A 122 -7.79 -18.78 -14.23
CA SER A 122 -8.84 -19.37 -15.03
C SER A 122 -8.47 -18.98 -16.45
N GLY A 123 -8.03 -19.95 -17.24
CA GLY A 123 -8.33 -19.88 -18.66
C GLY A 123 -9.82 -19.58 -18.79
N ASP A 124 -10.15 -18.51 -19.50
CA ASP A 124 -11.51 -18.13 -19.87
C ASP A 124 -12.56 -18.17 -18.75
N ASN A 125 -12.68 -17.06 -18.04
CA ASN A 125 -14.01 -16.54 -17.71
C ASN A 125 -14.08 -15.06 -18.02
N VAL A 126 -14.36 -14.80 -19.31
CA VAL A 126 -15.17 -13.66 -19.74
C VAL A 126 -16.18 -13.33 -18.65
N THR A 127 -16.13 -12.10 -18.16
CA THR A 127 -17.10 -11.53 -17.24
C THR A 127 -18.51 -11.63 -17.85
N THR A 128 -19.28 -12.66 -17.46
CA THR A 128 -20.70 -12.85 -17.83
C THR A 128 -21.65 -11.88 -17.12
N LEU A 129 -21.21 -10.65 -16.81
CA LEU A 129 -22.09 -9.66 -16.19
C LEU A 129 -21.81 -8.19 -16.54
N VAL A 130 -21.06 -7.91 -17.62
CA VAL A 130 -21.15 -6.63 -18.34
C VAL A 130 -21.00 -6.88 -19.85
N THR A 131 -22.04 -7.44 -20.46
CA THR A 131 -22.20 -7.43 -21.93
C THR A 131 -23.67 -7.18 -22.25
N LYS A 132 -24.07 -5.91 -22.11
CA LYS A 132 -25.23 -5.34 -22.83
C LYS A 132 -24.81 -4.11 -23.63
N SER A 133 -23.71 -4.19 -24.39
CA SER A 133 -23.40 -3.21 -25.44
C SER A 133 -22.03 -3.46 -26.11
N VAL A 134 -21.86 -4.57 -26.83
CA VAL A 134 -20.95 -4.54 -27.98
C VAL A 134 -21.63 -5.23 -29.14
N THR A 135 -21.95 -4.41 -30.13
CA THR A 135 -22.49 -4.79 -31.42
C THR A 135 -21.56 -5.77 -32.13
N LYS A 136 -22.19 -6.82 -32.65
CA LYS A 136 -21.62 -7.82 -33.56
C LYS A 136 -21.04 -7.14 -34.79
N THR A 137 -19.74 -7.24 -35.05
CA THR A 137 -19.25 -7.41 -36.42
C THR A 137 -17.83 -8.00 -36.50
N VAL A 138 -17.72 -9.02 -37.35
CA VAL A 138 -16.51 -9.56 -38.00
C VAL A 138 -15.65 -10.56 -37.21
N THR A 139 -16.17 -11.78 -37.22
CA THR A 139 -15.41 -12.99 -37.54
C THR A 139 -14.54 -12.77 -38.79
N ALA A 140 -13.22 -12.91 -38.66
CA ALA A 140 -12.35 -13.27 -39.76
C ALA A 140 -11.22 -14.18 -39.23
N LEU A 141 -11.32 -15.44 -39.61
CA LEU A 141 -10.38 -16.53 -39.37
C LEU A 141 -9.03 -16.27 -40.05
N SER A 142 -7.91 -16.64 -39.41
CA SER A 142 -6.69 -17.18 -40.07
C SER A 142 -5.55 -17.49 -39.08
N PRO A 143 -4.57 -18.36 -39.41
CA PRO A 143 -4.61 -19.76 -38.96
C PRO A 143 -3.38 -20.19 -38.14
N LYS A 144 -3.48 -21.42 -37.61
CA LYS A 144 -2.42 -22.19 -36.97
C LYS A 144 -1.15 -22.25 -37.84
N GLN A 145 -0.01 -21.89 -37.26
CA GLN A 145 1.29 -22.39 -37.70
C GLN A 145 1.87 -23.25 -36.57
N GLY A 146 1.91 -24.56 -36.83
CA GLY A 146 2.72 -25.48 -36.06
C GLY A 146 4.15 -25.41 -36.55
N HIS A 147 5.11 -25.46 -35.61
CA HIS A 147 6.36 -26.14 -35.87
C HIS A 147 6.68 -27.09 -34.71
N THR A 148 6.66 -28.36 -35.07
CA THR A 148 7.06 -29.55 -34.34
C THR A 148 8.50 -29.46 -33.81
N LYS A 149 8.68 -29.75 -32.52
CA LYS A 149 9.71 -30.69 -32.08
C LYS A 149 9.19 -31.51 -30.90
N GLU A 150 8.95 -32.78 -31.19
CA GLU A 150 8.68 -33.82 -30.20
C GLU A 150 9.96 -34.19 -29.44
N THR A 151 9.84 -34.53 -28.15
CA THR A 151 10.64 -35.61 -27.54
C THR A 151 9.89 -36.26 -26.37
N ILE A 152 9.03 -37.22 -26.70
CA ILE A 152 8.90 -38.59 -26.15
C ILE A 152 9.13 -38.80 -24.63
N THR A 153 8.00 -38.93 -23.93
CA THR A 153 7.53 -40.02 -23.03
C THR A 153 8.51 -40.92 -22.24
N LYS A 154 8.15 -41.11 -20.95
CA LYS A 154 7.93 -42.46 -20.38
C LYS A 154 6.90 -42.45 -19.25
N GLU A 155 5.90 -43.30 -19.42
CA GLU A 155 4.72 -43.56 -18.58
C GLU A 155 4.94 -44.58 -17.44
N LYS A 156 3.89 -44.70 -16.60
CA LYS A 156 3.39 -45.83 -15.77
C LYS A 156 3.54 -45.59 -14.25
N ARG A 157 2.55 -45.82 -13.37
CA ARG A 157 1.24 -46.51 -13.45
C ARG A 157 0.43 -46.29 -12.14
N ASN A 158 -0.89 -46.20 -12.28
CA ASN A 158 -1.99 -46.79 -11.49
C ASN A 158 -2.17 -46.65 -9.94
N ASN A 159 -3.28 -45.97 -9.60
CA ASN A 159 -4.54 -46.51 -9.03
C ASN A 159 -4.59 -47.00 -7.56
N LYS A 160 -5.40 -46.32 -6.71
CA LYS A 160 -6.63 -46.84 -6.06
C LYS A 160 -7.22 -45.88 -5.00
N ASN A 161 -8.55 -45.70 -5.10
CA ASN A 161 -9.59 -45.36 -4.11
C ASN A 161 -9.23 -45.36 -2.61
N THR A 162 -9.80 -44.44 -1.83
CA THR A 162 -10.79 -44.72 -0.74
C THR A 162 -11.45 -43.41 -0.26
N MET A 163 -12.78 -43.42 -0.09
CA MET A 163 -13.61 -42.36 0.51
C MET A 163 -13.52 -42.33 2.04
N SER A 164 -13.71 -41.15 2.66
CA SER A 164 -14.59 -40.99 3.83
C SER A 164 -14.86 -39.52 4.18
N GLU A 165 -16.12 -39.12 4.02
CA GLU A 165 -17.00 -38.40 4.93
C GLU A 165 -16.45 -37.33 5.91
N SER A 166 -16.99 -36.12 5.74
CA SER A 166 -17.48 -35.17 6.76
C SER A 166 -16.69 -34.91 8.05
N VAL A 167 -16.13 -33.71 8.16
CA VAL A 167 -16.46 -32.82 9.29
C VAL A 167 -16.66 -31.42 8.72
N ARG A 168 -17.92 -30.98 8.73
CA ARG A 168 -18.29 -29.58 8.54
C ARG A 168 -17.80 -28.82 9.76
N THR A 169 -16.84 -27.93 9.55
CA THR A 169 -16.67 -26.78 10.43
C THR A 169 -16.56 -25.55 9.53
N GLU A 170 -17.74 -25.08 9.14
CA GLU A 170 -17.92 -23.73 8.61
C GLU A 170 -17.36 -22.75 9.65
N CYS A 171 -16.22 -22.12 9.34
CA CYS A 171 -15.89 -20.85 9.96
C CYS A 171 -16.11 -19.79 8.88
N GLU A 172 -17.24 -19.14 9.03
CA GLU A 172 -17.85 -18.20 8.11
C GLU A 172 -16.88 -17.09 7.68
N LYS A 173 -16.92 -16.80 6.37
CA LYS A 173 -16.64 -15.48 5.81
C LYS A 173 -17.32 -14.41 6.66
N SER A 174 -16.56 -13.64 7.44
CA SER A 174 -17.09 -12.41 8.05
C SER A 174 -17.02 -11.25 7.07
N SER A 175 -17.79 -11.32 5.98
CA SER A 175 -18.04 -10.20 5.07
C SER A 175 -18.97 -9.13 5.67
N GLY A 176 -19.50 -9.32 6.89
CA GLY A 176 -20.46 -8.41 7.54
C GLY A 176 -19.93 -7.53 8.69
N ARG A 177 -18.67 -7.68 9.15
CA ARG A 177 -18.20 -6.99 10.38
C ARG A 177 -17.99 -5.48 10.28
N HIS A 178 -18.06 -4.91 9.08
CA HIS A 178 -17.79 -3.48 8.84
C HIS A 178 -18.95 -2.72 8.21
N GLU A 179 -20.08 -3.38 7.94
CA GLU A 179 -21.18 -2.75 7.23
C GLU A 179 -21.77 -1.56 7.99
N GLU A 180 -21.98 -1.70 9.29
CA GLU A 180 -22.47 -0.61 10.16
C GLU A 180 -21.47 0.54 10.29
N THR A 181 -20.16 0.22 10.38
CA THR A 181 -19.11 1.24 10.45
C THR A 181 -18.97 2.03 9.15
N ASP A 182 -19.20 1.35 8.03
CA ASP A 182 -19.09 1.94 6.71
C ASP A 182 -20.31 2.80 6.41
N LYS A 183 -21.52 2.36 6.79
CA LYS A 183 -22.75 3.16 6.72
C LYS A 183 -22.64 4.44 7.54
N ALA A 184 -22.22 4.36 8.81
CA ALA A 184 -22.03 5.54 9.66
C ALA A 184 -20.98 6.51 9.10
N PHE A 185 -19.90 6.00 8.51
CA PHE A 185 -18.91 6.82 7.83
C PHE A 185 -19.50 7.57 6.62
N GLU A 186 -20.24 6.88 5.75
CA GLU A 186 -20.73 7.46 4.50
C GLU A 186 -21.92 8.40 4.68
N GLU A 187 -22.83 8.09 5.60
CA GLU A 187 -24.07 8.85 5.80
C GLU A 187 -23.85 10.10 6.67
N ILE A 188 -23.00 9.99 7.70
CA ILE A 188 -22.86 11.02 8.73
C ILE A 188 -21.53 11.77 8.55
N PHE A 189 -20.40 11.09 8.74
CA PHE A 189 -19.08 11.73 8.73
C PHE A 189 -18.71 12.31 7.35
N TRP A 190 -18.96 11.56 6.27
CA TRP A 190 -18.63 12.00 4.92
C TRP A 190 -19.51 13.16 4.43
N CYS A 191 -20.69 13.31 5.01
CA CYS A 191 -21.61 14.41 4.73
C CYS A 191 -21.33 15.67 5.57
N ALA A 192 -20.50 15.60 6.62
CA ALA A 192 -20.27 16.66 7.60
C ALA A 192 -19.54 17.93 7.09
N GLY A 193 -19.37 18.10 5.78
CA GLY A 193 -18.87 19.37 5.19
C GLY A 193 -17.37 19.46 4.93
N MET A 194 -16.60 18.38 5.13
CA MET A 194 -15.18 18.35 4.78
C MET A 194 -14.92 18.21 3.26
N ARG A 195 -13.68 18.49 2.82
CA ARG A 195 -13.26 18.30 1.42
C ARG A 195 -13.45 16.84 0.97
N LYS A 196 -14.31 16.61 -0.05
CA LYS A 196 -14.63 15.28 -0.61
C LYS A 196 -13.49 14.69 -1.46
N ALA A 197 -12.34 14.45 -0.86
CA ALA A 197 -11.17 13.84 -1.51
C ALA A 197 -10.65 12.65 -0.69
N GLY A 198 -10.25 11.58 -1.39
CA GLY A 198 -9.63 10.42 -0.75
C GLY A 198 -10.55 9.54 0.11
N LYS A 199 -11.81 9.31 -0.32
CA LYS A 199 -12.84 8.53 0.41
C LYS A 199 -12.31 7.19 0.96
N LYS A 200 -11.55 6.43 0.16
CA LYS A 200 -10.97 5.13 0.56
C LYS A 200 -10.00 5.25 1.76
N ASN A 201 -9.13 6.26 1.73
CA ASN A 201 -8.16 6.50 2.81
C ASN A 201 -8.86 7.01 4.07
N ALA A 202 -9.87 7.87 3.92
CA ALA A 202 -10.70 8.36 5.01
C ALA A 202 -11.50 7.23 5.67
N ALA A 203 -12.13 6.35 4.88
CA ALA A 203 -12.85 5.18 5.40
C ALA A 203 -11.91 4.22 6.15
N SER A 204 -10.69 4.01 5.66
CA SER A 204 -9.69 3.21 6.38
C SER A 204 -9.28 3.85 7.70
N ALA A 205 -9.04 5.16 7.72
CA ALA A 205 -8.70 5.89 8.94
C ALA A 205 -9.84 5.86 9.96
N PHE A 206 -11.09 6.02 9.50
CA PHE A 206 -12.29 6.00 10.33
C PHE A 206 -12.46 4.66 11.05
N ARG A 207 -12.28 3.53 10.35
CA ARG A 207 -12.33 2.19 10.98
C ARG A 207 -11.28 2.01 12.06
N THR A 208 -10.07 2.51 11.83
CA THR A 208 -8.97 2.44 12.81
C THR A 208 -9.30 3.26 14.05
N GLN A 209 -9.72 4.51 13.88
CA GLN A 209 -10.03 5.41 15.00
C GLN A 209 -11.27 4.95 15.77
N PHE A 210 -12.31 4.46 15.09
CA PHE A 210 -13.48 3.88 15.74
C PHE A 210 -13.11 2.67 16.61
N ARG A 211 -12.19 1.81 16.15
CA ARG A 211 -11.72 0.66 16.94
C ARG A 211 -11.01 1.10 18.22
N GLU A 212 -10.26 2.20 18.17
CA GLU A 212 -9.57 2.76 19.34
C GLU A 212 -10.57 3.42 20.30
N TRP A 213 -11.46 4.26 19.78
CA TRP A 213 -12.52 4.92 20.56
C TRP A 213 -13.50 3.93 21.21
N ARG A 214 -13.83 2.82 20.53
CA ARG A 214 -14.69 1.76 21.09
C ARG A 214 -14.07 1.07 22.31
N LYS A 215 -12.74 1.02 22.42
CA LYS A 215 -12.07 0.43 23.59
C LYS A 215 -12.27 1.27 24.84
N THR A 216 -12.32 2.60 24.70
CA THR A 216 -12.45 3.53 25.82
C THR A 216 -13.90 3.84 26.16
N THR A 217 -14.73 4.07 25.15
CA THR A 217 -16.09 4.63 25.32
C THR A 217 -17.18 3.58 25.15
N ARG A 218 -16.87 2.42 24.56
CA ARG A 218 -17.81 1.32 24.24
C ARG A 218 -19.06 1.71 23.43
N GLY A 219 -19.06 2.88 22.79
CA GLY A 219 -20.20 3.38 22.02
C GLY A 219 -20.36 2.77 20.62
N THR A 220 -21.40 3.20 19.91
CA THR A 220 -21.75 2.73 18.56
C THR A 220 -21.02 3.49 17.45
N ALA A 221 -20.97 2.93 16.24
CA ALA A 221 -20.33 3.58 15.09
C ALA A 221 -21.04 4.88 14.69
N ILE A 222 -22.36 4.94 14.88
CA ILE A 222 -23.19 6.12 14.63
C ILE A 222 -22.81 7.22 15.62
N GLU A 223 -22.76 6.94 16.93
CA GLU A 223 -22.36 7.91 17.95
C GLU A 223 -20.97 8.49 17.71
N PHE A 224 -20.03 7.64 17.27
CA PHE A 224 -18.70 8.11 16.91
C PHE A 224 -18.75 9.05 15.69
N ALA A 225 -19.52 8.70 14.66
CA ALA A 225 -19.67 9.52 13.47
C ALA A 225 -20.38 10.85 13.75
N THR A 226 -21.41 10.87 14.60
CA THR A 226 -22.15 12.08 14.98
C THR A 226 -21.26 13.02 15.79
N MET A 227 -20.52 12.51 16.76
CA MET A 227 -19.58 13.31 17.56
C MET A 227 -18.54 14.01 16.68
N LEU A 228 -17.98 13.29 15.69
CA LEU A 228 -17.06 13.89 14.73
C LEU A 228 -17.75 14.90 13.82
N ALA A 229 -18.96 14.60 13.35
CA ALA A 229 -19.71 15.51 12.48
C ALA A 229 -20.08 16.83 13.18
N GLU A 230 -20.44 16.78 14.46
CA GLU A 230 -20.70 17.96 15.30
C GLU A 230 -19.45 18.81 15.52
N ASP A 231 -18.30 18.19 15.78
CA ASP A 231 -17.02 18.90 15.90
C ASP A 231 -16.61 19.56 14.58
N ILE A 232 -16.74 18.83 13.46
CA ILE A 232 -16.47 19.37 12.12
C ILE A 232 -17.38 20.56 11.84
N ALA A 233 -18.68 20.44 12.10
CA ALA A 233 -19.64 21.53 11.91
C ALA A 233 -19.30 22.77 12.77
N CYS A 234 -18.77 22.57 13.97
CA CYS A 234 -18.35 23.67 14.84
C CYS A 234 -17.10 24.40 14.34
N ARG A 235 -16.18 23.69 13.67
CA ARG A 235 -14.89 24.22 13.20
C ARG A 235 -14.94 24.76 11.77
N ASN A 236 -15.86 24.24 10.96
CA ASN A 236 -16.08 24.65 9.58
C ASN A 236 -16.42 26.16 9.54
N GLY A 237 -15.63 26.94 8.81
CA GLY A 237 -15.78 28.40 8.73
C GLY A 237 -15.32 29.23 9.95
N LYS A 238 -14.93 28.61 11.08
CA LYS A 238 -14.38 29.34 12.25
C LYS A 238 -12.87 29.21 12.37
N GLN A 239 -12.32 28.05 12.03
CA GLN A 239 -10.89 27.78 12.11
C GLN A 239 -10.23 27.99 10.74
N PHE A 240 -9.29 28.95 10.67
CA PHE A 240 -8.56 29.25 9.45
C PHE A 240 -7.87 27.99 8.88
N GLY A 241 -8.16 27.67 7.61
CA GLY A 241 -7.56 26.52 6.91
C GLY A 241 -8.23 25.16 7.17
N PHE A 242 -9.27 25.10 8.01
CA PHE A 242 -10.02 23.86 8.27
C PHE A 242 -10.75 23.36 7.01
N ASP A 243 -11.29 24.27 6.19
CA ASP A 243 -12.01 23.95 4.95
C ASP A 243 -11.13 23.24 3.90
N ARG A 244 -9.80 23.39 3.97
CA ARG A 244 -8.84 22.76 3.05
C ARG A 244 -8.38 21.39 3.53
N LEU A 245 -8.74 21.00 4.75
CA LEU A 245 -8.27 19.79 5.40
C LEU A 245 -8.91 18.54 4.77
N LEU A 246 -8.08 17.52 4.57
CA LEU A 246 -8.56 16.22 4.09
C LEU A 246 -9.21 15.42 5.25
N PRO A 247 -10.31 14.70 5.00
CA PRO A 247 -10.97 13.87 6.02
C PRO A 247 -10.04 12.84 6.67
N SER A 248 -9.14 12.23 5.88
CA SER A 248 -8.13 11.31 6.41
C SER A 248 -7.13 11.99 7.34
N SER A 249 -6.76 13.25 7.08
CA SER A 249 -5.82 14.00 7.92
C SER A 249 -6.46 14.44 9.23
N TYR A 250 -7.75 14.79 9.21
CA TYR A 250 -8.53 15.03 10.42
C TYR A 250 -8.58 13.80 11.32
N LEU A 251 -8.86 12.63 10.72
CA LEU A 251 -8.96 11.36 11.44
C LEU A 251 -7.61 10.90 12.00
N ASN A 252 -6.55 10.93 11.18
CA ASN A 252 -5.22 10.48 11.58
C ASN A 252 -4.58 11.40 12.62
N GLY A 253 -4.90 12.69 12.58
CA GLY A 253 -4.42 13.68 13.55
C GLY A 253 -5.26 13.76 14.82
N GLN A 254 -6.32 12.96 14.96
CA GLN A 254 -7.26 13.02 16.08
C GLN A 254 -7.74 14.43 16.42
N ARG A 255 -8.01 15.24 15.38
CA ARG A 255 -8.17 16.69 15.52
C ARG A 255 -9.38 17.13 16.33
N TRP A 256 -10.34 16.23 16.58
CA TRP A 256 -11.45 16.47 17.50
C TRP A 256 -10.98 16.68 18.96
N ASN A 257 -9.76 16.23 19.30
CA ASN A 257 -9.12 16.48 20.59
C ASN A 257 -8.35 17.82 20.64
N ASP A 258 -8.13 18.50 19.51
CA ASP A 258 -7.47 19.81 19.49
C ASP A 258 -8.36 20.85 20.20
N GLU A 259 -7.77 21.87 20.85
CA GLU A 259 -8.51 22.98 21.46
C GLU A 259 -9.49 23.60 20.46
N LYS A 260 -10.77 23.70 20.86
CA LYS A 260 -11.81 24.28 20.02
C LYS A 260 -11.53 25.78 19.87
N PRO A 261 -11.70 26.37 18.66
CA PRO A 261 -11.54 27.80 18.49
C PRO A 261 -12.49 28.52 19.45
N GLU A 262 -11.96 29.47 20.23
CA GLU A 262 -12.79 30.28 21.12
C GLU A 262 -13.94 30.87 20.33
N THR A 263 -15.16 30.66 20.81
CA THR A 263 -16.33 31.37 20.30
C THR A 263 -16.03 32.85 20.49
N ILE A 264 -15.74 33.58 19.40
CA ILE A 264 -15.79 35.04 19.42
C ILE A 264 -17.25 35.37 19.74
N GLN A 265 -17.57 35.50 21.03
CA GLN A 265 -18.72 36.27 21.44
C GLN A 265 -18.54 37.65 20.81
N PRO A 266 -19.60 38.28 20.27
CA PRO A 266 -19.49 39.64 19.77
C PRO A 266 -19.08 40.53 20.95
N GLN A 267 -17.76 40.76 21.09
CA GLN A 267 -17.27 41.82 21.94
C GLN A 267 -17.83 43.10 21.33
N SER A 268 -18.67 43.77 22.10
CA SER A 268 -19.09 45.13 21.85
C SER A 268 -17.85 45.93 21.47
N LYS A 269 -17.80 46.41 20.23
CA LYS A 269 -16.76 47.32 19.76
C LYS A 269 -16.55 48.41 20.82
N PRO A 270 -15.35 48.59 21.41
CA PRO A 270 -15.08 49.86 22.05
C PRO A 270 -15.05 50.89 20.93
N SER A 271 -16.11 51.69 20.84
CA SER A 271 -16.14 52.91 20.05
C SER A 271 -15.01 53.80 20.56
N SER A 272 -13.85 53.74 19.92
CA SER A 272 -12.80 54.73 20.14
C SER A 272 -13.29 56.02 19.49
N ALA A 273 -13.89 56.89 20.31
CA ALA A 273 -14.16 58.26 19.93
C ALA A 273 -12.80 58.96 19.75
N ILE A 274 -12.34 59.06 18.51
CA ILE A 274 -11.27 59.99 18.15
C ILE A 274 -11.89 61.39 18.24
N THR A 275 -11.66 62.06 19.37
CA THR A 275 -11.88 63.50 19.47
C THR A 275 -10.56 64.19 19.18
N VAL A 276 -10.45 64.78 17.98
CA VAL A 276 -9.36 65.70 17.64
C VAL A 276 -9.65 67.03 18.33
N SER A 277 -8.85 67.40 19.34
CA SER A 277 -8.79 68.76 19.87
C SER A 277 -7.68 69.55 19.17
N LYS A 278 -7.91 70.84 18.93
CA LYS A 278 -7.17 71.72 18.00
C LYS A 278 -5.82 72.22 18.54
N THR A 279 -5.20 71.52 19.48
CA THR A 279 -3.91 71.89 20.09
C THR A 279 -3.10 70.62 20.33
N GLY A 280 -2.16 70.35 19.43
CA GLY A 280 -1.49 69.06 19.30
C GLY A 280 -0.56 68.70 20.44
N TYR A 281 -1.06 67.93 21.40
CA TYR A 281 -0.25 67.07 22.27
C TYR A 281 -0.94 65.71 22.45
N VAL A 282 -0.18 64.64 22.18
CA VAL A 282 -0.59 63.24 22.36
C VAL A 282 0.11 62.71 23.62
N PHE A 283 -0.65 62.29 24.61
CA PHE A 283 -0.12 61.54 25.76
C PHE A 283 -0.27 60.04 25.52
N PHE A 284 0.78 59.27 25.81
CA PHE A 284 0.73 57.82 25.97
C PHE A 284 0.86 57.50 27.45
N ASP A 285 -0.21 56.97 28.06
CA ASP A 285 -0.10 56.33 29.37
C ASP A 285 0.54 54.95 29.21
N ARG A 286 1.43 54.62 30.16
CA ARG A 286 2.30 53.45 30.17
C ARG A 286 1.61 52.23 30.78
#